data_AF-A0A964GCT5-F1
#
_entry.id   AF-A0A964GCT5-F1
#
_cell.length_a   1.000
_cell.length_b   1.000
_cell.length_c   1.000
_cell.angle_alpha   90.00
_cell.angle_beta   90.00
_cell.angle_gamma   90.00
#
_symmetry.space_group_name_H-M   'P 1'
#
loop_
_entity.id
_entity.type
_entity.pdbx_description
1 polymer ?
#
loop_
_entity_poly.entity_id
_entity_poly.type
_entity_poly.pdbx_seq_one_letter_code
_entity_poly.pdbx_strand_id
1 'polypeptide(L)'
;MVKKLEGIHISLKRESKQPERYARIVTKDVDSYYAKKFGITGGEIKEQPKPGRCPRCKEVNAPGMGYCFKCGMPLSSKAENVEKQVQKMIEEMLMDPEIHAKLRDKLAANVSMEMKT
;
A
#
# COMPACT_ATOMS: atom_id res chain seq x y z
N MET A 1 -34.66 -14.69 66.78
CA MET A 1 -35.34 -15.69 65.93
C MET A 1 -34.64 -15.73 64.58
N VAL A 2 -33.69 -16.65 64.42
CA VAL A 2 -32.89 -16.79 63.19
C VAL A 2 -33.48 -17.98 62.43
N LYS A 3 -34.25 -17.73 61.36
CA LYS A 3 -34.73 -18.82 60.49
C LYS A 3 -33.60 -19.21 59.55
N LYS A 4 -32.95 -20.32 59.88
CA LYS A 4 -32.01 -21.05 59.04
C LYS A 4 -32.78 -21.57 57.82
N LEU A 5 -32.53 -21.01 56.64
CA LEU A 5 -33.06 -21.56 55.39
C LEU A 5 -32.14 -22.72 54.99
N GLU A 6 -32.54 -23.93 55.38
CA GLU A 6 -31.84 -25.16 55.04
C GLU A 6 -32.18 -25.60 53.61
N GLY A 7 -31.11 -25.90 52.85
CA GLY A 7 -31.07 -27.00 51.90
C GLY A 7 -31.98 -26.93 50.68
N ILE A 8 -31.52 -26.27 49.62
CA ILE A 8 -31.90 -26.64 48.25
C ILE A 8 -30.72 -27.39 47.64
N HIS A 9 -30.67 -28.70 47.85
CA HIS A 9 -29.77 -29.60 47.12
C HIS A 9 -30.40 -29.90 45.75
N ILE A 10 -30.20 -29.00 44.78
CA ILE A 10 -30.50 -29.32 43.37
C ILE A 10 -29.44 -30.32 42.91
N SER A 11 -29.79 -31.61 42.97
CA SER A 11 -29.07 -32.66 42.27
C SER A 11 -29.36 -32.56 40.78
N LEU A 12 -28.52 -31.84 40.02
CA LEU A 12 -28.52 -31.85 38.55
C LEU A 12 -28.13 -33.25 38.07
N LYS A 13 -29.11 -34.15 37.94
CA LYS A 13 -28.92 -35.47 37.32
C LYS A 13 -28.94 -35.33 35.79
N ARG A 14 -27.83 -35.76 35.18
CA ARG A 14 -27.54 -35.90 33.73
C ARG A 14 -27.54 -34.59 32.95
N GLU A 15 -26.34 -34.14 32.63
CA GLU A 15 -26.06 -33.13 31.61
C GLU A 15 -26.77 -33.52 30.31
N SER A 16 -27.88 -32.85 30.02
CA SER A 16 -28.57 -33.00 28.74
C SER A 16 -27.58 -32.65 27.64
N LYS A 17 -27.46 -33.48 26.60
CA LYS A 17 -26.68 -33.16 25.38
C LYS A 17 -27.39 -32.11 24.50
N GLN A 18 -28.52 -31.57 24.94
CA GLN A 18 -29.25 -30.56 24.17
C GLN A 18 -28.49 -29.25 23.93
N PRO A 19 -27.72 -28.68 24.87
CA PRO A 19 -26.94 -27.46 24.62
C PRO A 19 -25.93 -27.65 23.48
N GLU A 20 -25.30 -28.83 23.39
CA GLU A 20 -24.34 -29.20 22.34
C GLU A 20 -24.99 -29.30 20.94
N ARG A 21 -26.31 -29.48 20.89
CA ARG A 21 -27.10 -29.48 19.65
C ARG A 21 -27.31 -28.06 19.09
N TYR A 22 -27.39 -27.05 19.95
CA TYR A 22 -27.56 -25.65 19.57
C TYR A 22 -26.25 -24.86 19.51
N ALA A 23 -25.22 -25.27 20.26
CA ALA A 23 -23.92 -24.61 20.34
C ALA A 23 -23.01 -24.85 19.12
N ARG A 24 -23.40 -25.75 18.21
CA ARG A 24 -22.57 -26.15 17.05
C ARG A 24 -22.53 -25.13 15.92
N ILE A 25 -23.45 -24.18 15.88
CA ILE A 25 -23.46 -23.12 14.88
C ILE A 25 -22.93 -21.86 15.56
N VAL A 26 -21.69 -21.49 15.25
CA VAL A 26 -21.19 -20.18 15.66
C VAL A 26 -21.61 -19.14 14.64
N THR A 27 -21.73 -17.88 15.05
CA THR A 27 -22.09 -16.76 14.16
C THR A 27 -21.21 -16.71 12.90
N LYS A 28 -19.93 -17.08 13.05
CA LYS A 28 -18.96 -17.20 11.95
C LYS A 28 -19.36 -18.22 10.87
N ASP A 29 -20.02 -19.31 11.25
CA ASP A 29 -20.50 -20.32 10.30
C ASP A 29 -21.68 -19.78 9.47
N VAL A 30 -22.56 -19.02 10.11
CA VAL A 30 -23.69 -18.33 9.45
C VAL A 30 -23.17 -17.27 8.47
N ASP A 31 -22.24 -16.44 8.93
CA ASP A 31 -21.63 -15.39 8.09
C ASP A 31 -20.91 -15.99 6.88
N SER A 32 -20.14 -17.06 7.07
CA SER A 32 -19.44 -17.74 5.98
C SER A 32 -20.39 -18.43 5.00
N TYR A 33 -21.51 -18.99 5.47
CA TYR A 33 -22.55 -19.57 4.62
C TYR A 33 -23.21 -18.51 3.74
N TYR A 34 -23.62 -17.38 4.31
CA TYR A 34 -24.21 -16.28 3.53
C TYR A 34 -23.20 -15.66 2.58
N ALA A 35 -21.96 -15.43 3.03
CA ALA A 35 -20.89 -14.92 2.17
C ALA A 35 -20.67 -15.82 0.94
N LYS A 36 -20.62 -17.15 1.13
CA LYS A 36 -20.52 -18.12 0.03
C LYS A 36 -21.76 -18.12 -0.87
N LYS A 37 -22.95 -18.06 -0.29
CA LYS A 37 -24.23 -18.06 -1.03
C LYS A 37 -24.37 -16.82 -1.92
N PHE A 38 -23.90 -15.67 -1.46
CA PHE A 38 -23.92 -14.41 -2.22
C PHE A 38 -22.67 -14.22 -3.10
N GLY A 39 -21.81 -15.24 -3.24
CA GLY A 39 -20.60 -15.14 -4.07
C GLY A 39 -19.55 -14.18 -3.51
N ILE A 40 -19.71 -13.73 -2.27
CA ILE A 40 -18.70 -13.01 -1.49
C ILE A 40 -17.75 -14.08 -0.92
N THR A 41 -17.16 -14.91 -1.79
CA THR A 41 -15.96 -15.63 -1.39
C THR A 41 -14.95 -14.55 -1.06
N GLY A 42 -14.59 -14.43 0.22
CA GLY A 42 -13.56 -13.52 0.68
C GLY A 42 -12.34 -13.75 -0.18
N GLY A 43 -12.16 -12.89 -1.18
CA GLY A 43 -10.90 -12.79 -1.88
C GLY A 43 -9.87 -12.61 -0.80
N GLU A 44 -8.78 -13.37 -0.89
CA GLU A 44 -7.60 -13.14 -0.07
C GLU A 44 -7.46 -11.63 0.07
N ILE A 45 -7.54 -11.11 1.30
CA ILE A 45 -7.26 -9.72 1.56
C ILE A 45 -5.79 -9.61 1.19
N LYS A 46 -5.51 -9.29 -0.07
CA LYS A 46 -4.16 -9.03 -0.55
C LYS A 46 -3.66 -7.96 0.39
N GLU A 47 -2.68 -8.31 1.23
CA GLU A 47 -2.06 -7.37 2.15
C GLU A 47 -1.79 -6.11 1.34
N GLN A 48 -2.46 -5.01 1.72
CA GLN A 48 -2.25 -3.77 1.00
C GLN A 48 -0.77 -3.43 1.14
N PRO A 49 -0.06 -3.20 0.02
CA PRO A 49 1.36 -2.91 0.08
C PRO A 49 1.60 -1.76 1.05
N LYS A 50 2.56 -1.92 1.95
CA LYS A 50 2.83 -0.91 2.98
C LYS A 50 3.43 0.35 2.31
N PRO A 51 3.05 1.56 2.73
CA PRO A 51 3.66 2.78 2.23
C PRO A 51 5.17 2.79 2.52
N GLY A 52 5.95 3.18 1.51
CA GLY A 52 7.42 3.17 1.56
C GLY A 52 7.99 4.55 1.89
N ARG A 53 9.04 4.60 2.72
CA ARG A 53 9.76 5.85 3.02
C ARG A 53 10.84 6.12 1.97
N CYS A 54 10.87 7.32 1.40
CA CYS A 54 11.89 7.73 0.44
C CYS A 54 13.29 7.74 1.10
N PRO A 55 14.32 7.11 0.49
CA PRO A 55 15.66 7.06 1.08
C PRO A 55 16.39 8.41 1.06
N ARG A 56 16.04 9.33 0.14
CA ARG A 56 16.67 10.65 0.01
C ARG A 56 16.06 11.71 0.90
N CYS A 57 14.76 11.96 0.78
CA CYS A 57 14.09 13.05 1.51
C CYS A 57 13.27 12.57 2.73
N LYS A 58 13.23 11.26 3.00
CA LYS A 58 12.53 10.62 4.13
C LYS A 58 11.01 10.75 4.14
N GLU A 59 10.41 11.22 3.05
CA GLU A 59 8.97 11.36 2.87
C GLU A 59 8.27 10.00 2.77
N VAL A 60 7.05 9.88 3.32
CA VAL A 60 6.27 8.63 3.25
C VAL A 60 5.41 8.66 1.99
N ASN A 61 5.69 7.76 1.05
CA ASN A 61 4.97 7.68 -0.22
C ASN A 61 3.91 6.57 -0.15
N ALA A 62 2.82 6.76 -0.89
CA ALA A 62 1.83 5.73 -1.10
C ALA A 62 2.49 4.46 -1.69
N PRO A 63 1.94 3.28 -1.42
CA PRO A 63 2.48 2.06 -1.98
C PRO A 63 2.36 2.03 -3.51
N GLY A 64 3.35 1.44 -4.17
CA GLY A 64 3.37 1.32 -5.63
C GLY A 64 3.78 2.61 -6.38
N MET A 65 4.11 3.69 -5.68
CA MET A 65 4.62 4.91 -6.31
C MET A 65 5.98 4.66 -6.98
N GLY A 66 6.09 5.00 -8.27
CA GLY A 66 7.34 4.84 -9.03
C GLY A 66 8.41 5.86 -8.67
N TYR A 67 7.99 7.07 -8.26
CA TYR A 67 8.86 8.19 -7.90
C TYR A 67 8.35 8.86 -6.62
N CYS A 68 9.25 9.53 -5.89
CA CYS A 68 8.88 10.31 -4.72
C CYS A 68 8.16 11.59 -5.12
N PHE A 69 6.96 11.83 -4.59
CA PHE A 69 6.16 13.01 -4.93
C PHE A 69 6.81 14.34 -4.47
N LYS A 70 7.72 14.28 -3.49
CA LYS A 70 8.36 15.46 -2.90
C LYS A 70 9.68 15.83 -3.57
N CYS A 71 10.54 14.84 -3.83
CA CYS A 71 11.90 15.09 -4.34
C CYS A 71 12.19 14.49 -5.73
N GLY A 72 11.22 13.78 -6.31
CA GLY A 72 11.35 13.17 -7.65
C GLY A 72 12.22 11.91 -7.72
N MET A 73 12.83 11.46 -6.62
CA MET A 73 13.71 10.28 -6.66
C MET A 73 12.95 9.00 -7.07
N PRO A 74 13.50 8.13 -7.93
CA PRO A 74 12.89 6.85 -8.25
C PRO A 74 12.83 5.96 -7.02
N LEU A 75 11.70 5.28 -6.83
CA LEU A 75 11.43 4.38 -5.71
C LEU A 75 11.26 2.92 -6.15
N SER A 76 11.34 2.66 -7.46
CA SER A 76 11.19 1.34 -8.06
C SER A 76 12.28 1.09 -9.08
N SER A 77 12.67 -0.18 -9.26
CA SER A 77 13.65 -0.59 -10.27
C SER A 77 13.25 -0.18 -11.69
N LYS A 78 11.94 -0.19 -12.00
CA LYS A 78 11.41 0.29 -13.28
C LYS A 78 11.70 1.78 -13.47
N ALA A 79 11.44 2.60 -12.46
CA ALA A 79 11.69 4.03 -12.49
C ALA A 79 13.19 4.36 -12.63
N GLU A 80 14.06 3.63 -11.93
CA GLU A 80 15.51 3.76 -12.06
C GLU A 80 16.00 3.41 -13.47
N ASN A 81 15.45 2.37 -14.09
CA ASN A 81 15.82 1.99 -15.44
C ASN A 81 15.41 3.05 -16.47
N VAL A 82 14.23 3.65 -16.30
CA VAL A 82 13.77 4.77 -17.15
C VAL A 82 14.71 5.96 -17.01
N GLU A 83 15.11 6.34 -15.80
CA GLU A 83 16.08 7.43 -15.61
C GLU A 83 17.42 7.15 -16.31
N LYS A 84 17.96 5.92 -16.18
CA LYS A 84 19.19 5.52 -16.86
C LYS A 84 19.06 5.58 -18.39
N GLN A 85 17.91 5.17 -18.93
CA GLN A 85 17.65 5.25 -20.37
C GLN A 85 17.58 6.69 -20.85
N VAL A 86 16.85 7.55 -20.13
CA VAL A 86 16.76 8.98 -20.44
C VAL A 86 18.15 9.63 -20.39
N GLN A 87 18.96 9.28 -19.38
CA GLN A 87 20.31 9.81 -19.25
C GLN A 87 21.19 9.43 -20.43
N LYS A 88 21.14 8.18 -20.90
CA LYS A 88 21.85 7.75 -22.11
C LYS A 88 21.37 8.49 -23.36
N MET A 89 20.06 8.63 -23.53
CA MET A 89 19.50 9.37 -24.67
C MET A 89 19.97 10.83 -24.68
N ILE A 90 19.98 11.50 -23.53
CA ILE A 90 20.48 12.87 -23.43
C ILE A 90 21.96 12.95 -23.80
N GLU A 91 22.76 11.99 -23.34
CA GLU A 91 24.19 11.94 -23.64
C GLU A 91 24.45 11.74 -25.14
N GLU A 92 23.68 10.85 -25.79
CA GLU A 92 23.72 10.65 -27.24
C GLU A 92 23.29 11.92 -28.00
N MET A 93 22.21 12.59 -27.55
CA MET A 93 21.73 13.83 -28.16
C MET A 93 22.72 14.99 -28.02
N LEU A 94 23.47 15.06 -26.92
CA LEU A 94 24.51 16.05 -26.75
C LEU A 94 25.70 15.79 -27.67
N MET A 95 25.97 14.55 -28.08
CA MET A 95 27.06 14.29 -29.04
C MET A 95 26.69 14.64 -30.49
N ASP A 96 25.43 14.98 -30.77
CA ASP A 96 24.98 15.40 -32.08
C ASP A 96 25.47 16.83 -32.45
N PRO A 97 26.21 17.01 -33.56
CA PRO A 97 26.77 18.30 -33.96
C PRO A 97 25.73 19.39 -34.22
N GLU A 98 24.54 19.05 -34.71
CA GLU A 98 23.48 20.03 -34.99
C GLU A 98 22.84 20.53 -33.71
N ILE A 99 22.64 19.64 -32.74
CA ILE A 99 22.15 20.01 -31.41
C ILE A 99 23.16 20.90 -30.69
N HIS A 100 24.46 20.61 -30.80
CA HIS A 100 25.54 21.44 -30.28
C HIS A 100 25.58 22.86 -30.87
N ALA A 101 25.31 23.00 -32.17
CA ALA A 101 25.23 24.32 -32.81
C ALA A 101 24.06 25.13 -32.23
N LYS A 102 22.86 24.54 -32.20
CA LYS A 102 21.64 25.21 -31.69
C LYS A 102 21.73 25.57 -30.20
N LEU A 103 22.36 24.72 -29.38
CA LEU A 103 22.59 25.00 -27.96
C LEU A 103 23.55 26.18 -27.76
N ARG A 104 24.63 26.26 -28.55
CA ARG A 104 25.57 27.37 -28.51
C ARG A 104 24.91 28.69 -28.89
N ASP A 105 24.10 28.71 -29.95
CA ASP A 105 23.40 29.92 -30.39
C ASP A 105 22.45 30.44 -29.31
N LYS A 106 21.70 29.54 -28.66
CA LYS A 106 20.80 29.89 -27.56
C LYS A 106 21.54 30.36 -26.30
N LEU A 107 22.66 29.72 -25.94
CA LEU A 107 23.48 30.16 -24.80
C LEU A 107 24.06 31.56 -25.04
N ALA A 108 24.58 31.82 -26.26
CA ALA A 108 25.14 33.11 -26.63
C ALA A 108 24.09 34.23 -26.59
N ALA A 109 22.86 33.94 -27.03
CA ALA A 109 21.75 34.88 -26.92
C ALA A 109 21.42 35.22 -25.45
N ASN A 110 21.46 34.24 -24.55
CA ASN A 110 21.12 34.44 -23.13
C ASN A 110 22.20 35.23 -22.37
N VAL A 111 23.48 34.94 -22.61
CA VAL A 111 24.60 35.70 -22.01
C VAL A 111 24.58 37.17 -22.46
N SER A 112 24.21 37.41 -23.73
CA SER A 112 24.08 38.76 -24.27
C SER A 112 22.93 39.56 -23.65
N MET A 113 21.95 38.89 -23.04
CA MET A 113 20.84 39.54 -22.31
C MET A 113 21.24 39.89 -20.87
N GLU A 114 22.04 39.05 -20.19
CA GLU A 114 22.50 39.30 -18.83
C GLU A 114 23.57 40.41 -18.73
N MET A 115 24.36 40.64 -19.78
CA MET A 115 25.36 41.72 -19.81
C MET A 115 24.77 43.12 -20.10
N LYS A 116 23.46 43.21 -20.38
CA LYS A 116 22.76 44.48 -20.67
C LYS A 116 21.91 45.00 -19.50
N THR A 117 21.94 44.33 -18.37
CA THR A 117 21.34 44.75 -17.08
C THR A 117 22.42 45.11 -16.09
#